data_AF-A0A348W8M2-F1
#
_entry.id   AF-A0A348W8M2-F1
#
_cell.length_a   1.000
_cell.length_b   1.000
_cell.length_c   1.000
_cell.angle_alpha   90.00
_cell.angle_beta   90.00
_cell.angle_gamma   90.00
#
_symmetry.space_group_name_H-M   'P 1'
#
loop_
_entity.id
_entity.type
_entity.pdbx_description
1 polymer ?
#
loop_
_entity_poly.entity_id
_entity_poly.type
_entity_poly.pdbx_seq_one_letter_code
_entity_poly.pdbx_strand_id
1 'polypeptide(L)'
;MTDPRKNTRDIYPATGTEITAKSWLTEAAMRMMMNNLHPDVAENPHELVVYGGIGRAARTWKDFDLIVDSLKSLEADETLVVQSGKPVAIVRTHADAPRVL
;
A
#
# COMPACT_ATOMS: atom_id res chain seq x y z
N MET A 1 7.22 -6.38 24.30
CA MET A 1 6.83 -6.59 22.88
C MET A 1 6.43 -5.25 22.32
N THR A 2 7.16 -4.74 21.33
CA THR A 2 6.83 -3.52 20.61
C THR A 2 5.54 -3.72 19.80
N ASP A 3 4.64 -2.74 19.83
CA ASP A 3 3.41 -2.77 19.04
C ASP A 3 3.76 -2.75 17.53
N PRO A 4 3.38 -3.78 16.73
CA PRO A 4 3.73 -3.85 15.31
C PRO A 4 3.04 -2.78 14.45
N ARG A 5 2.14 -1.99 15.03
CA ARG A 5 1.46 -0.87 14.38
C ARG A 5 2.15 0.46 14.60
N LYS A 6 3.12 0.56 15.51
CA LYS A 6 3.82 1.82 15.82
C LYS A 6 5.15 1.91 15.08
N ASN A 7 5.38 3.02 14.40
CA ASN A 7 6.64 3.39 13.75
C ASN A 7 6.72 4.93 13.71
N THR A 8 7.92 5.47 13.57
CA THR A 8 8.18 6.93 13.54
C THR A 8 8.48 7.45 12.13
N ARG A 9 8.37 6.61 11.10
CA ARG A 9 8.64 7.02 9.71
C ARG A 9 7.48 7.84 9.16
N ASP A 10 7.82 8.90 8.45
CA ASP A 10 6.88 9.61 7.60
C ASP A 10 6.82 8.96 6.21
N ILE A 11 5.64 8.93 5.63
CA ILE A 11 5.39 8.34 4.31
C ILE A 11 5.04 9.45 3.33
N TYR A 12 5.70 9.44 2.17
CA TYR A 12 5.42 10.35 1.08
C TYR A 12 5.26 9.54 -0.21
N PRO A 13 4.19 9.74 -0.99
CA PRO A 13 4.07 9.13 -2.31
C PRO A 13 5.13 9.73 -3.26
N ALA A 14 5.63 8.92 -4.20
CA ALA A 14 6.45 9.43 -5.29
C ALA A 14 5.65 10.46 -6.12
N THR A 15 6.32 11.51 -6.60
CA THR A 15 5.75 12.57 -7.43
C THR A 15 6.41 12.60 -8.81
N GLY A 16 5.83 13.33 -9.76
CA GLY A 16 6.34 13.39 -11.13
C GLY A 16 6.02 12.15 -11.97
N THR A 17 6.66 12.06 -13.14
CA THR A 17 6.35 11.08 -14.20
C THR A 17 7.19 9.81 -14.16
N GLU A 18 8.24 9.77 -13.34
CA GLU A 18 9.04 8.54 -13.16
C GLU A 18 8.26 7.54 -12.31
N ILE A 19 8.29 6.26 -12.68
CA ILE A 19 7.60 5.18 -11.95
C ILE A 19 8.61 4.23 -11.31
N THR A 20 8.22 3.64 -10.18
CA THR A 20 9.03 2.66 -9.44
C THR A 20 8.48 1.23 -9.58
N ALA A 21 7.19 1.09 -9.84
CA ALA A 21 6.55 -0.16 -10.21
C ALA A 21 6.64 -0.42 -11.73
N LYS A 22 6.29 -1.64 -12.15
CA LYS A 22 6.34 -2.08 -13.55
C LYS A 22 5.32 -1.41 -14.48
N SER A 23 4.27 -0.80 -13.92
CA SER A 23 3.21 -0.16 -14.70
C SER A 23 2.58 1.00 -13.93
N TRP A 24 1.92 1.91 -14.64
CA TRP A 24 1.12 2.96 -14.01
C TRP A 24 -0.04 2.43 -13.18
N LEU A 25 -0.61 1.27 -13.53
CA LEU A 25 -1.72 0.68 -12.78
C LEU A 25 -1.29 0.25 -11.37
N THR A 26 -0.09 -0.32 -11.24
CA THR A 26 0.47 -0.74 -9.95
C THR A 26 1.13 0.40 -9.19
N GLU A 27 1.79 1.33 -9.90
CA GLU A 27 2.32 2.58 -9.34
C GLU A 27 1.20 3.44 -8.72
N ALA A 28 0.06 3.57 -9.40
CA ALA A 28 -1.08 4.36 -8.92
C ALA A 28 -1.60 3.81 -7.58
N ALA A 29 -1.83 2.49 -7.47
CA ALA A 29 -2.27 1.87 -6.22
C ALA A 29 -1.28 2.14 -5.07
N MET A 30 0.03 2.01 -5.35
CA MET A 30 1.07 2.25 -4.37
C MET A 30 1.11 3.73 -3.93
N ARG A 31 1.09 4.68 -4.87
CA ARG A 31 1.06 6.12 -4.55
C ARG A 31 -0.18 6.50 -3.75
N MET A 32 -1.34 5.97 -4.11
CA MET A 32 -2.58 6.26 -3.36
C MET A 32 -2.54 5.69 -1.94
N MET A 33 -2.01 4.48 -1.74
CA MET A 33 -1.80 3.92 -0.40
C MET A 33 -0.82 4.76 0.42
N MET A 34 0.28 5.21 -0.18
CA MET A 34 1.26 6.08 0.49
C MET A 34 0.68 7.45 0.80
N ASN A 35 -0.13 8.02 -0.09
CA ASN A 35 -0.82 9.29 0.12
C ASN A 35 -1.78 9.23 1.30
N ASN A 36 -2.50 8.12 1.50
CA ASN A 36 -3.33 7.90 2.68
C ASN A 36 -2.54 7.97 4.01
N LEU A 37 -1.21 7.85 3.98
CA LEU A 37 -0.34 7.94 5.16
C LEU A 37 0.56 9.17 5.15
N HIS A 38 0.32 10.13 4.26
CA HIS A 38 1.05 11.39 4.28
C HIS A 38 0.76 12.15 5.58
N PRO A 39 1.76 12.76 6.24
CA PRO A 39 1.56 13.55 7.47
C PRO A 39 0.54 14.70 7.39
N ASP A 40 0.24 15.19 6.19
CA ASP A 40 -0.70 16.29 5.95
C ASP A 40 -2.11 15.77 5.56
N VAL A 41 -2.26 14.44 5.45
CA VAL A 41 -3.49 13.76 5.01
C VAL A 41 -4.07 12.89 6.12
N ALA A 42 -3.22 12.10 6.77
CA ALA A 42 -3.62 11.13 7.77
C ALA A 42 -3.73 11.75 9.17
N GLU A 43 -4.75 11.36 9.93
CA GLU A 43 -4.94 11.78 11.32
C GLU A 43 -3.84 11.24 12.27
N ASN A 44 -3.36 10.01 12.06
CA ASN A 44 -2.26 9.43 12.83
C ASN A 44 -1.46 8.40 12.00
N PRO A 45 -0.59 8.87 11.08
CA PRO A 45 0.10 8.01 10.11
C PRO A 45 1.07 7.02 10.76
N HIS A 46 1.66 7.37 11.91
CA HIS A 46 2.62 6.55 12.67
C HIS A 46 1.98 5.28 13.26
N GLU A 47 0.65 5.26 13.37
CA GLU A 47 -0.16 4.09 13.72
C GLU A 47 -0.97 3.51 12.54
N LEU A 48 -0.62 3.91 11.31
CA LEU A 48 -1.28 3.58 10.04
C LEU A 48 -2.71 4.10 9.91
N VAL A 49 -3.15 4.98 10.81
CA VAL A 49 -4.53 5.48 10.87
C VAL A 49 -4.70 6.65 9.93
N VAL A 50 -5.68 6.54 9.03
CA VAL A 50 -6.02 7.58 8.04
C VAL A 50 -7.05 8.53 8.62
N TYR A 51 -8.24 8.03 8.95
CA TYR A 51 -9.32 8.81 9.60
C TYR A 51 -10.36 7.86 10.21
N GLY A 52 -11.39 8.41 10.88
CA GLY A 52 -12.54 7.62 11.35
C GLY A 52 -12.20 6.72 12.54
N GLY A 53 -11.45 7.24 13.52
CA GLY A 53 -11.04 6.51 14.71
C GLY A 53 -9.86 5.57 14.42
N ILE A 54 -10.13 4.33 14.02
CA ILE A 54 -9.10 3.30 13.80
C ILE A 54 -9.07 2.77 12.35
N GLY A 55 -9.63 3.53 11.40
CA GLY A 55 -9.55 3.23 9.97
C GLY A 55 -8.11 3.32 9.49
N ARG A 56 -7.52 2.18 9.11
CA ARG A 56 -6.09 2.08 8.76
C ARG A 56 -5.87 1.74 7.29
N ALA A 57 -4.75 2.21 6.74
CA ALA A 57 -4.31 1.89 5.38
C ALA A 57 -3.76 0.46 5.24
N ALA A 58 -3.11 -0.06 6.30
CA ALA A 58 -2.58 -1.42 6.37
C ALA A 58 -2.73 -1.98 7.79
N ARG A 59 -2.61 -3.31 7.94
CA ARG A 59 -2.83 -4.00 9.23
C ARG A 59 -1.69 -3.77 10.22
N THR A 60 -0.46 -3.84 9.74
CA THR A 60 0.79 -3.59 10.48
C THR A 60 1.81 -2.95 9.55
N TRP A 61 2.91 -2.43 10.12
CA TRP A 61 3.97 -1.87 9.29
C TRP A 61 4.64 -2.89 8.38
N LYS A 62 4.79 -4.13 8.87
CA LYS A 62 5.27 -5.25 8.04
C LYS A 62 4.33 -5.52 6.86
N ASP A 63 3.02 -5.46 7.08
CA ASP A 63 2.04 -5.68 6.00
C ASP A 63 2.08 -4.52 4.99
N PHE A 64 2.26 -3.27 5.44
CA PHE A 64 2.48 -2.13 4.54
C PHE A 64 3.72 -2.35 3.66
N ASP A 65 4.85 -2.73 4.26
CA ASP A 65 6.11 -2.95 3.52
C ASP A 65 5.94 -4.04 2.46
N LEU A 66 5.28 -5.15 2.83
CA LEU A 66 4.98 -6.24 1.90
C LEU A 66 4.02 -5.82 0.78
N ILE A 67 3.03 -4.95 1.03
CA ILE A 67 2.15 -4.43 -0.03
C ILE A 67 2.97 -3.57 -1.01
N VAL A 68 3.81 -2.66 -0.49
CA VAL A 68 4.68 -1.81 -1.33
C VAL A 68 5.60 -2.66 -2.21
N ASP A 69 6.28 -3.65 -1.63
CA ASP A 69 7.20 -4.52 -2.37
C ASP A 69 6.46 -5.41 -3.39
N SER A 70 5.27 -5.87 -3.04
CA SER A 70 4.41 -6.62 -3.96
C SER A 70 4.01 -5.75 -5.16
N LEU A 71 3.52 -4.53 -4.93
CA LEU A 71 3.10 -3.62 -6.01
C LEU A 71 4.24 -3.22 -6.95
N LYS A 72 5.46 -3.08 -6.44
CA LYS A 72 6.65 -2.81 -7.28
C LYS A 72 6.97 -3.95 -8.23
N SER A 73 6.75 -5.19 -7.81
CA SER A 73 7.10 -6.40 -8.56
C SER A 73 5.94 -7.06 -9.31
N LEU A 74 4.69 -6.67 -9.04
CA LEU A 74 3.48 -7.23 -9.63
C LEU A 74 3.44 -7.09 -11.16
N GLU A 75 3.19 -8.19 -11.86
CA GLU A 75 3.10 -8.23 -13.31
C GLU A 75 1.75 -7.74 -13.84
N ALA A 76 1.70 -7.45 -15.15
CA ALA A 76 0.49 -6.95 -15.82
C ALA A 76 -0.67 -7.95 -15.82
N ASP A 77 -0.39 -9.26 -15.72
CA ASP A 77 -1.39 -10.34 -15.64
C ASP A 77 -1.51 -10.93 -14.23
N GLU A 78 -1.15 -10.17 -13.20
CA GLU A 78 -1.27 -10.57 -11.79
C GLU A 78 -2.20 -9.64 -11.00
N THR A 79 -2.76 -10.17 -9.92
CA THR A 79 -3.61 -9.45 -8.97
C THR A 79 -3.12 -9.72 -7.54
N LEU A 80 -2.81 -8.67 -6.79
CA LEU A 80 -2.52 -8.71 -5.37
C LEU A 80 -3.82 -8.80 -4.56
N VAL A 81 -3.93 -9.78 -3.67
CA VAL A 81 -5.08 -9.95 -2.77
C VAL A 81 -4.72 -9.41 -1.38
N VAL A 82 -5.48 -8.42 -0.91
CA VAL A 82 -5.30 -7.75 0.38
C VAL A 82 -6.51 -8.01 1.29
N GLN A 83 -6.34 -8.88 2.28
CA GLN A 83 -7.39 -9.20 3.24
C GLN A 83 -7.22 -8.35 4.51
N SER A 84 -8.16 -7.44 4.79
CA SER A 84 -8.14 -6.55 5.97
C SER A 84 -6.75 -5.93 6.22
N GLY A 85 -6.18 -5.30 5.18
CA GLY A 85 -4.89 -4.61 5.24
C GLY A 85 -3.65 -5.52 5.29
N LYS A 86 -3.78 -6.83 5.01
CA LYS A 86 -2.65 -7.77 4.89
C LYS A 86 -2.57 -8.32 3.46
N PRO A 87 -1.40 -8.28 2.79
CA PRO A 87 -1.22 -8.96 1.51
C PRO A 87 -1.18 -10.47 1.75
N VAL A 88 -2.13 -11.21 1.18
CA VAL A 88 -2.29 -12.66 1.44
C VAL A 88 -1.92 -13.54 0.27
N ALA A 89 -2.03 -13.05 -0.96
CA ALA A 89 -1.66 -13.80 -2.16
C ALA A 89 -1.41 -12.86 -3.34
N ILE A 90 -0.63 -13.35 -4.31
CA ILE A 90 -0.62 -12.85 -5.68
C ILE A 90 -1.17 -13.98 -6.53
N VAL A 91 -2.18 -13.69 -7.35
CA VAL A 91 -2.79 -14.67 -8.23
C VAL A 91 -2.68 -14.20 -9.67
N ARG A 92 -2.42 -15.15 -10.58
CA ARG A 92 -2.41 -14.86 -12.01
C ARG A 92 -3.84 -14.67 -12.51
N THR A 93 -4.06 -13.58 -13.23
CA THR A 93 -5.33 -13.18 -13.85
C THR A 93 -5.07 -12.87 -15.33
N HIS A 94 -5.33 -11.63 -15.78
CA HIS A 94 -5.10 -11.14 -17.14
C HIS A 94 -4.98 -9.62 -17.13
N ALA A 95 -4.51 -9.02 -18.23
CA ALA A 95 -4.21 -7.58 -18.31
C ALA A 95 -5.40 -6.68 -17.93
N ASP A 96 -6.62 -7.06 -18.32
CA ASP A 96 -7.84 -6.28 -18.05
C ASP A 96 -8.44 -6.49 -16.65
N ALA A 97 -7.88 -7.39 -15.84
CA ALA A 97 -8.32 -7.61 -14.46
C ALA A 97 -7.82 -6.48 -13.51
N PRO A 98 -8.44 -6.29 -12.34
CA PRO A 98 -7.90 -5.42 -11.31
C PRO A 98 -6.51 -5.86 -10.84
N ARG A 99 -5.63 -4.91 -10.55
CA ARG A 99 -4.29 -5.20 -9.98
C ARG A 99 -4.33 -5.48 -8.49
N VAL A 100 -5.36 -5.02 -7.77
CA VAL A 100 -5.52 -5.22 -6.32
C VAL A 100 -6.98 -5.55 -6.02
N LEU A 101 -7.19 -6.53 -5.13
CA LEU A 101 -8.50 -6.94 -4.59
C LEU A 101 -8.47 -7.04 -3.07
#